data_AF-A0AAI8VCW5-F1
#
_entry.id   AF-A0AAI8VCW5-F1
#
_cell.length_a   1.000
_cell.length_b   1.000
_cell.length_c   1.000
_cell.angle_alpha   90.00
_cell.angle_beta   90.00
_cell.angle_gamma   90.00
#
_symmetry.space_group_name_H-M   'P 1'
#
loop_
_entity.id
_entity.type
_entity.pdbx_description
1 polymer ?
#
loop_
_entity_poly.entity_id
_entity_poly.type
_entity_poly.pdbx_seq_one_letter_code
_entity_poly.pdbx_strand_id
1 'polypeptide(L)'
;MELRTQTRKAKAEGEHTLSHARTHLDAAMAAWDKMPSHRYGADALRLAFSSRGAVRISKIGCFGLGDLVHAVEDREGEYIAPYNVCACRAQHALAFAVRAALVRIYREEQHQDHAGEETEEGERETAAIRLLFQDPTYTDKCRALLTEKGGEVVGSFGVGGFAEVDEHTLVVSLNPFAPVREIIADVAMPAAMLWRPCVSEESEERGPGWYVRNADGVAVWHRQYMDDPTTPRVRRLCEGYIKIDIPEDEHG
;
A
#
# COMPACT_ATOMS: atom_id res chain seq x y z
N MET A 1 -43.27 -3.54 -11.06
CA MET A 1 -42.84 -2.13 -11.14
C MET A 1 -41.78 -1.81 -10.09
N GLU A 2 -41.94 -2.30 -8.85
CA GLU A 2 -41.00 -2.10 -7.73
C GLU A 2 -39.58 -2.65 -7.96
N LEU A 3 -39.42 -3.81 -8.59
CA LEU A 3 -38.10 -4.40 -8.86
C LEU A 3 -37.22 -3.46 -9.71
N ARG A 4 -37.80 -2.81 -10.73
CA ARG A 4 -37.09 -1.86 -11.61
C ARG A 4 -36.66 -0.59 -10.88
N THR A 5 -37.44 -0.15 -9.89
CA THR A 5 -37.13 1.04 -9.08
C THR A 5 -36.02 0.73 -8.09
N GLN A 6 -36.04 -0.45 -7.46
CA GLN A 6 -34.97 -0.91 -6.56
C GLN A 6 -33.63 -1.09 -7.30
N THR A 7 -33.64 -1.67 -8.49
CA THR A 7 -32.42 -1.80 -9.32
C THR A 7 -31.86 -0.44 -9.75
N ARG A 8 -32.72 0.53 -10.07
CA ARG A 8 -32.27 1.89 -10.41
C ARG A 8 -31.68 2.63 -9.21
N LYS A 9 -32.26 2.47 -8.02
CA LYS A 9 -31.77 3.08 -6.79
C LYS A 9 -30.40 2.53 -6.40
N ALA A 10 -30.26 1.20 -6.35
CA ALA A 10 -29.00 0.53 -6.04
C ALA A 10 -27.88 0.86 -7.07
N LYS A 11 -28.24 1.04 -8.34
CA LYS A 11 -27.30 1.47 -9.38
C LYS A 11 -26.82 2.91 -9.17
N ALA A 12 -27.74 3.84 -8.89
CA ALA A 12 -27.41 5.24 -8.63
C ALA A 12 -26.58 5.42 -7.34
N GLU A 13 -26.96 4.71 -6.27
CA GLU A 13 -26.20 4.65 -5.01
C GLU A 13 -24.79 4.10 -5.30
N GLY A 14 -24.69 3.05 -6.10
CA GLY A 14 -23.41 2.45 -6.44
C GLY A 14 -22.48 3.29 -7.31
N GLU A 15 -23.02 4.11 -8.21
CA GLU A 15 -22.27 5.09 -9.01
C GLU A 15 -21.76 6.25 -8.15
N HIS A 16 -22.56 6.68 -7.16
CA HIS A 16 -22.15 7.74 -6.22
C HIS A 16 -20.98 7.33 -5.33
N THR A 17 -20.98 6.10 -4.80
CA THR A 17 -19.88 5.56 -3.98
C THR A 17 -18.56 5.51 -4.75
N LEU A 18 -18.61 5.08 -6.02
CA LEU A 18 -17.42 4.96 -6.88
C LEU A 18 -16.85 6.35 -7.26
N SER A 19 -17.72 7.31 -7.54
CA SER A 19 -17.32 8.69 -7.82
C SER A 19 -16.60 9.31 -6.62
N HIS A 20 -17.15 9.16 -5.40
CA HIS A 20 -16.49 9.62 -4.18
C HIS A 20 -15.14 8.95 -3.95
N ALA A 21 -15.07 7.62 -4.05
CA ALA A 21 -13.81 6.88 -3.86
C ALA A 21 -12.71 7.38 -4.81
N ARG A 22 -13.06 7.64 -6.07
CA ARG A 22 -12.16 8.22 -7.07
C ARG A 22 -11.68 9.60 -6.68
N THR A 23 -12.59 10.53 -6.39
CA THR A 23 -12.24 11.91 -6.00
C THR A 23 -11.31 11.92 -4.79
N HIS A 24 -11.56 11.07 -3.80
CA HIS A 24 -10.73 11.01 -2.60
C HIS A 24 -9.37 10.34 -2.84
N LEU A 25 -9.29 9.30 -3.69
CA LEU A 25 -8.00 8.73 -4.08
C LEU A 25 -7.17 9.75 -4.84
N ASP A 26 -7.76 10.47 -5.78
CA ASP A 26 -7.10 11.54 -6.53
C ASP A 26 -6.62 12.67 -5.62
N ALA A 27 -7.45 13.08 -4.66
CA ALA A 27 -7.06 14.05 -3.66
C ALA A 27 -5.92 13.55 -2.76
N ALA A 28 -5.93 12.28 -2.36
CA ALA A 28 -4.87 11.68 -1.55
C ALA A 28 -3.54 11.61 -2.32
N MET A 29 -3.57 11.22 -3.60
CA MET A 29 -2.40 11.22 -4.48
C MET A 29 -1.85 12.65 -4.67
N ALA A 30 -2.71 13.63 -4.91
CA ALA A 30 -2.29 15.04 -5.05
C ALA A 30 -1.82 15.67 -3.74
N ALA A 31 -2.35 15.22 -2.60
CA ALA A 31 -1.91 15.66 -1.28
C ALA A 31 -0.52 15.12 -0.96
N TRP A 32 -0.27 13.84 -1.24
CA TRP A 32 1.02 13.19 -1.03
C TRP A 32 2.17 13.97 -1.67
N ASP A 33 2.01 14.42 -2.93
CA ASP A 33 3.03 15.21 -3.63
C ASP A 33 3.51 16.46 -2.87
N LYS A 34 2.65 17.00 -1.99
CA LYS A 34 2.91 18.22 -1.21
C LYS A 34 3.45 17.94 0.19
N MET A 35 3.44 16.68 0.66
CA MET A 35 3.87 16.34 2.02
C MET A 35 5.41 16.34 2.13
N PRO A 36 6.00 16.77 3.25
CA PRO A 36 7.44 16.66 3.46
C PRO A 36 7.92 15.19 3.39
N SER A 37 7.15 14.27 3.99
CA SER A 37 7.34 12.82 3.89
C SER A 37 7.47 12.29 2.46
N HIS A 38 6.84 12.89 1.46
CA HIS A 38 7.03 12.54 0.06
C HIS A 38 8.45 12.82 -0.43
N ARG A 39 9.05 13.96 -0.05
CA ARG A 39 10.45 14.28 -0.41
C ARG A 39 11.41 13.30 0.25
N TYR A 40 11.22 13.02 1.55
CA TYR A 40 12.04 12.04 2.26
C TYR A 40 11.94 10.64 1.65
N GLY A 41 10.71 10.19 1.34
CA GLY A 41 10.49 8.91 0.68
C GLY A 41 11.15 8.85 -0.70
N ALA A 42 11.01 9.89 -1.51
CA ALA A 42 11.64 9.96 -2.83
C ALA A 42 13.17 9.98 -2.75
N ASP A 43 13.75 10.69 -1.77
CA ASP A 43 15.20 10.75 -1.57
C ASP A 43 15.75 9.42 -1.02
N ALA A 44 15.00 8.73 -0.16
CA ALA A 44 15.32 7.37 0.27
C ALA A 44 15.32 6.38 -0.92
N LEU A 45 14.30 6.46 -1.79
CA LEU A 45 14.25 5.66 -3.02
C LEU A 45 15.41 5.98 -3.95
N ARG A 46 15.77 7.26 -4.12
CA ARG A 46 16.97 7.65 -4.87
C ARG A 46 18.22 7.02 -4.28
N LEU A 47 18.46 7.21 -2.99
CA LEU A 47 19.65 6.66 -2.34
C LEU A 47 19.75 5.14 -2.51
N ALA A 48 18.63 4.43 -2.43
CA ALA A 48 18.58 2.98 -2.57
C ALA A 48 18.73 2.49 -4.02
N PHE A 49 18.19 3.22 -4.99
CA PHE A 49 17.99 2.70 -6.35
C PHE A 49 18.65 3.49 -7.47
N SER A 50 19.31 4.62 -7.18
CA SER A 50 19.95 5.45 -8.19
C SER A 50 21.46 5.16 -8.36
N SER A 51 21.98 4.12 -7.72
CA SER A 51 23.41 3.79 -7.76
C SER A 51 23.70 2.75 -8.84
N ARG A 52 24.83 2.89 -9.56
CA ARG A 52 25.27 1.91 -10.55
C ARG A 52 25.34 0.50 -9.93
N GLY A 53 24.60 -0.45 -10.49
CA GLY A 53 24.51 -1.82 -9.98
C GLY A 53 23.44 -2.05 -8.91
N ALA A 54 22.64 -1.03 -8.56
CA ALA A 54 21.44 -1.22 -7.76
C ALA A 54 20.45 -2.14 -8.51
N VAL A 55 19.71 -2.92 -7.73
CA VAL A 55 18.64 -3.76 -8.27
C VAL A 55 17.53 -2.86 -8.79
N ARG A 56 17.12 -3.07 -10.05
CA ARG A 56 16.02 -2.33 -10.66
C ARG A 56 14.69 -2.93 -10.24
N ILE A 57 13.79 -2.10 -9.72
CA ILE A 57 12.42 -2.48 -9.39
C ILE A 57 11.60 -2.55 -10.67
N SER A 58 11.07 -3.73 -10.99
CA SER A 58 10.18 -3.95 -12.14
C SER A 58 8.70 -4.01 -11.74
N LYS A 59 8.42 -4.26 -10.46
CA LYS A 59 7.06 -4.38 -9.93
C LYS A 59 6.97 -3.98 -8.47
N ILE A 60 5.80 -3.48 -8.10
CA ILE A 60 5.44 -3.13 -6.74
C ILE A 60 4.28 -4.03 -6.31
N GLY A 61 4.49 -4.84 -5.28
CA GLY A 61 3.48 -5.71 -4.68
C GLY A 61 2.78 -5.04 -3.50
N CYS A 62 1.52 -4.69 -3.66
CA CYS A 62 0.68 -4.01 -2.66
C CYS A 62 -0.26 -5.02 -1.98
N PHE A 63 0.00 -5.33 -0.71
CA PHE A 63 -0.74 -6.37 0.02
C PHE A 63 -1.46 -5.79 1.24
N GLY A 64 -2.77 -6.04 1.32
CA GLY A 64 -3.57 -5.71 2.50
C GLY A 64 -3.84 -4.21 2.68
N LEU A 65 -4.06 -3.48 1.57
CA LEU A 65 -4.27 -2.02 1.62
C LEU A 65 -5.72 -1.61 1.90
N GLY A 66 -6.64 -2.57 1.96
CA GLY A 66 -8.07 -2.39 2.26
C GLY A 66 -8.90 -1.80 1.11
N ASP A 67 -10.21 -2.05 1.12
CA ASP A 67 -11.10 -1.57 0.06
C ASP A 67 -11.32 -0.03 0.08
N LEU A 68 -11.27 0.59 -1.10
CA LEU A 68 -11.42 2.05 -1.28
C LEU A 68 -12.88 2.53 -1.34
N VAL A 69 -13.82 1.61 -1.56
CA VAL A 69 -15.23 1.85 -1.88
C VAL A 69 -16.15 1.42 -0.72
N HIS A 70 -15.63 0.69 0.26
CA HIS A 70 -16.38 0.28 1.46
C HIS A 70 -16.72 1.49 2.33
N ALA A 71 -17.94 1.97 2.20
CA ALA A 71 -18.61 2.71 3.25
C ALA A 71 -19.91 2.02 3.62
N VAL A 72 -20.25 2.11 4.89
CA VAL A 72 -21.50 1.59 5.41
C VAL A 72 -22.44 2.79 5.50
N GLU A 73 -23.59 2.72 4.85
CA GLU A 73 -24.69 3.64 5.16
C GLU A 73 -25.17 3.32 6.58
N ASP A 74 -25.22 4.31 7.46
CA ASP A 74 -25.94 4.14 8.71
C ASP A 74 -27.47 4.10 8.47
N ARG A 75 -28.24 3.92 9.54
CA ARG A 75 -29.72 3.86 9.46
C ARG A 75 -30.35 5.20 9.06
N GLU A 76 -29.60 6.30 9.09
CA GLU A 76 -30.04 7.65 8.74
C GLU A 76 -29.59 8.10 7.33
N GLY A 77 -28.79 7.30 6.63
CA GLY A 77 -28.26 7.63 5.31
C GLY A 77 -27.04 8.57 5.35
N GLU A 78 -26.42 8.75 6.52
CA GLU A 78 -25.10 9.36 6.60
C GLU A 78 -24.01 8.33 6.27
N TYR A 79 -23.04 8.80 5.49
CA TYR A 79 -21.95 7.98 4.99
C TYR A 79 -20.87 7.87 6.07
N ILE A 80 -21.02 6.90 6.97
CA ILE A 80 -19.99 6.61 7.97
C ILE A 80 -18.90 5.80 7.27
N ALA A 81 -17.79 6.45 6.95
CA ALA A 81 -16.57 5.73 6.62
C ALA A 81 -16.20 4.90 7.86
N PRO A 82 -16.25 3.55 7.82
CA PRO A 82 -15.68 2.77 8.91
C PRO A 82 -14.22 3.23 9.08
N TYR A 83 -13.74 3.22 10.33
CA TYR A 83 -12.52 3.88 10.83
C TYR A 83 -11.21 3.66 10.04
N ASN A 84 -11.21 2.91 8.92
CA ASN A 84 -10.04 2.61 8.10
C ASN A 84 -10.09 3.09 6.64
N VAL A 85 -11.17 3.68 6.10
CA VAL A 85 -11.21 4.06 4.65
C VAL A 85 -10.17 5.14 4.30
N CYS A 86 -9.95 6.11 5.19
CA CYS A 86 -8.90 7.12 5.01
C CYS A 86 -7.50 6.48 4.99
N ALA A 87 -7.27 5.51 5.87
CA ALA A 87 -6.02 4.74 5.89
C ALA A 87 -5.86 3.92 4.60
N CYS A 88 -6.94 3.32 4.06
CA CYS A 88 -6.90 2.65 2.75
C CYS A 88 -6.45 3.62 1.66
N ARG A 89 -7.06 4.81 1.58
CA ARG A 89 -6.73 5.82 0.56
C ARG A 89 -5.28 6.28 0.63
N ALA A 90 -4.78 6.57 1.83
CA ALA A 90 -3.40 6.97 2.04
C ALA A 90 -2.41 5.87 1.60
N GLN A 91 -2.69 4.61 1.96
CA GLN A 91 -1.86 3.47 1.57
C GLN A 91 -1.82 3.27 0.04
N HIS A 92 -2.95 3.43 -0.65
CA HIS A 92 -2.98 3.34 -2.12
C HIS A 92 -2.27 4.52 -2.78
N ALA A 93 -2.50 5.75 -2.29
CA ALA A 93 -1.82 6.94 -2.80
C ALA A 93 -0.30 6.83 -2.69
N LEU A 94 0.20 6.30 -1.56
CA LEU A 94 1.61 6.01 -1.35
C LEU A 94 2.15 5.03 -2.40
N ALA A 95 1.44 3.93 -2.69
CA ALA A 95 1.88 2.97 -3.70
C ALA A 95 2.02 3.60 -5.10
N PHE A 96 1.05 4.44 -5.50
CA PHE A 96 1.15 5.18 -6.75
C PHE A 96 2.30 6.18 -6.76
N ALA A 97 2.52 6.88 -5.65
CA ALA A 97 3.61 7.85 -5.54
C ALA A 97 4.99 7.18 -5.58
N VAL A 98 5.16 6.03 -4.91
CA VAL A 98 6.38 5.22 -4.97
C VAL A 98 6.67 4.81 -6.42
N ARG A 99 5.66 4.34 -7.16
CA ARG A 99 5.81 4.04 -8.60
C ARG A 99 6.27 5.28 -9.38
N ALA A 100 5.60 6.40 -9.20
CA ALA A 100 5.92 7.63 -9.91
C ALA A 100 7.36 8.13 -9.60
N ALA A 101 7.79 8.02 -8.34
CA ALA A 101 9.14 8.35 -7.93
C ALA A 101 10.19 7.46 -8.60
N LEU A 102 9.99 6.13 -8.57
CA LEU A 102 10.90 5.18 -9.23
C LEU A 102 11.00 5.42 -10.74
N VAL A 103 9.87 5.64 -11.42
CA VAL A 103 9.87 5.97 -12.87
C VAL A 103 10.70 7.23 -13.15
N ARG A 104 10.58 8.27 -12.31
CA ARG A 104 11.37 9.50 -12.47
C ARG A 104 12.86 9.24 -12.28
N ILE A 105 13.23 8.51 -11.23
CA ILE A 105 14.62 8.14 -10.94
C ILE A 105 15.23 7.43 -12.15
N TYR A 106 14.54 6.42 -12.68
CA TYR A 106 15.06 5.63 -13.79
C TYR A 106 15.13 6.40 -15.11
N ARG A 107 14.25 7.39 -15.34
CA ARG A 107 14.37 8.29 -16.50
C ARG A 107 15.55 9.23 -16.36
N GLU A 108 15.75 9.81 -15.18
CA GLU A 108 16.89 10.70 -14.89
C GLU A 108 18.23 9.97 -15.14
N GLU A 109 18.35 8.69 -14.77
CA GLU A 109 19.53 7.87 -15.06
C GLU A 109 19.71 7.59 -16.57
N GLN A 110 18.65 7.23 -17.29
CA GLN A 110 18.72 6.97 -18.73
C GLN A 110 19.18 8.20 -19.52
N HIS A 111 18.70 9.39 -19.16
CA HIS A 111 19.14 10.64 -19.79
C HIS A 111 20.62 10.98 -19.51
N GLN A 112 21.20 10.49 -18.41
CA GLN A 112 22.63 10.68 -18.11
C GLN A 112 23.53 9.72 -18.90
N ASP A 113 23.09 8.47 -19.12
CA ASP A 113 23.86 7.47 -19.86
C ASP A 113 23.69 7.58 -21.40
N HIS A 114 22.61 8.20 -21.89
CA HIS A 114 22.29 8.34 -23.31
C HIS A 114 22.04 9.80 -23.70
N ALA A 115 23.10 10.61 -23.76
CA ALA A 115 23.06 12.00 -24.22
C ALA A 115 22.79 12.16 -25.75
N GLY A 116 21.95 11.33 -26.38
CA GLY A 116 21.69 11.47 -27.83
C GLY A 116 20.67 10.58 -28.54
N GLU A 117 20.15 9.49 -27.98
CA GLU A 117 19.13 8.67 -28.67
C GLU A 117 18.03 8.21 -27.69
N GLU A 118 16.89 8.90 -27.73
CA GLU A 118 15.64 8.43 -27.13
C GLU A 118 15.07 7.33 -28.04
N THR A 119 15.13 6.06 -27.61
CA THR A 119 14.49 4.95 -28.30
C THR A 119 13.15 4.62 -27.64
N GLU A 120 12.11 4.35 -28.44
CA GLU A 120 10.77 3.98 -27.94
C GLU A 120 10.78 2.73 -27.02
N GLU A 121 11.81 1.88 -27.14
CA GLU A 121 12.02 0.72 -26.25
C GLU A 121 12.51 1.11 -24.85
N GLY A 122 13.44 2.07 -24.74
CA GLY A 122 13.96 2.55 -23.44
C GLY A 122 12.91 3.31 -22.62
N GLU A 123 12.01 4.04 -23.29
CA GLU A 123 10.85 4.70 -22.69
C GLU A 123 9.77 3.71 -22.22
N ARG A 124 9.54 2.62 -22.96
CA ARG A 124 8.61 1.56 -22.55
C ARG A 124 9.11 0.81 -21.32
N GLU A 125 10.40 0.55 -21.24
CA GLU A 125 11.00 -0.21 -20.15
C GLU A 125 11.09 0.59 -18.82
N THR A 126 11.25 1.93 -18.89
CA THR A 126 11.11 2.80 -17.70
C THR A 126 9.66 3.03 -17.28
N ALA A 127 8.70 2.99 -18.19
CA ALA A 127 7.27 3.13 -17.88
C ALA A 127 6.62 1.85 -17.32
N ALA A 128 7.32 0.71 -17.38
CA ALA A 128 6.77 -0.62 -17.12
C ALA A 128 6.84 -1.10 -15.66
N ILE A 129 7.00 -0.21 -14.67
CA ILE A 129 6.88 -0.64 -13.26
C ILE A 129 5.42 -1.03 -13.01
N ARG A 130 5.16 -2.33 -12.85
CA ARG A 130 3.82 -2.88 -12.58
C ARG A 130 3.39 -2.58 -11.15
N LEU A 131 2.11 -2.28 -10.94
CA LEU A 131 1.52 -2.15 -9.61
C LEU A 131 0.55 -3.31 -9.38
N LEU A 132 0.94 -4.28 -8.55
CA LEU A 132 0.15 -5.47 -8.28
C LEU A 132 -0.59 -5.28 -6.95
N PHE A 133 -1.91 -5.25 -6.98
CA PHE A 133 -2.75 -5.09 -5.79
C PHE A 133 -3.39 -6.41 -5.40
N GLN A 134 -3.25 -6.79 -4.14
CA GLN A 134 -3.94 -7.94 -3.57
C GLN A 134 -4.50 -7.62 -2.19
N ASP A 135 -5.82 -7.67 -2.09
CA ASP A 135 -6.55 -7.63 -0.84
C ASP A 135 -7.83 -8.48 -0.95
N PRO A 136 -8.08 -9.42 -0.01
CA PRO A 136 -9.30 -10.22 0.00
C PRO A 136 -10.58 -9.38 0.11
N THR A 137 -10.49 -8.17 0.68
CA THR A 137 -11.64 -7.29 0.92
C THR A 137 -12.04 -6.47 -0.32
N TYR A 138 -11.27 -6.51 -1.41
CA TYR A 138 -11.60 -5.72 -2.60
C TYR A 138 -12.94 -6.13 -3.22
N THR A 139 -13.83 -5.16 -3.31
CA THR A 139 -15.08 -5.19 -4.09
C THR A 139 -14.79 -5.01 -5.57
N ASP A 140 -15.69 -5.48 -6.45
CA ASP A 140 -15.54 -5.31 -7.91
C ASP A 140 -15.34 -3.85 -8.33
N LYS A 141 -15.98 -2.92 -7.60
CA LYS A 141 -15.82 -1.47 -7.82
C LYS A 141 -14.43 -0.98 -7.47
N CYS A 142 -13.87 -1.43 -6.34
CA CYS A 142 -12.50 -1.11 -5.97
C CYS A 142 -11.52 -1.69 -7.00
N ARG A 143 -11.74 -2.93 -7.44
CA ARG A 143 -10.91 -3.56 -8.49
C ARG A 143 -10.93 -2.76 -9.79
N ALA A 144 -12.13 -2.37 -10.25
CA ALA A 144 -12.28 -1.54 -11.45
C ALA A 144 -11.57 -0.19 -11.30
N LEU A 145 -11.68 0.47 -10.15
CA LEU A 145 -11.01 1.74 -9.88
C LEU A 145 -9.48 1.59 -9.90
N LEU A 146 -8.93 0.55 -9.27
CA LEU A 146 -7.49 0.31 -9.25
C LEU A 146 -6.94 0.00 -10.65
N THR A 147 -7.67 -0.80 -11.44
CA THR A 147 -7.33 -1.09 -12.84
C THR A 147 -7.35 0.18 -13.69
N GLU A 148 -8.36 1.03 -13.51
CA GLU A 148 -8.43 2.30 -14.24
C GLU A 148 -7.26 3.23 -13.93
N LYS A 149 -6.75 3.23 -12.68
CA LYS A 149 -5.57 4.00 -12.27
C LYS A 149 -4.24 3.36 -12.72
N GLY A 150 -4.29 2.31 -13.53
CA GLY A 150 -3.11 1.64 -14.08
C GLY A 150 -2.44 0.65 -13.13
N GLY A 151 -3.20 0.11 -12.18
CA GLY A 151 -2.83 -1.04 -11.37
C GLY A 151 -3.35 -2.37 -11.94
N GLU A 152 -2.86 -3.47 -11.39
CA GLU A 152 -3.28 -4.83 -11.71
C GLU A 152 -3.77 -5.49 -10.42
N VAL A 153 -5.06 -5.79 -10.32
CA VAL A 153 -5.55 -6.57 -9.17
C VAL A 153 -5.29 -8.05 -9.42
N VAL A 154 -4.45 -8.64 -8.58
CA VAL A 154 -4.00 -10.04 -8.70
C VAL A 154 -4.53 -10.87 -7.53
N GLY A 155 -4.56 -12.19 -7.71
CA GLY A 155 -4.87 -13.11 -6.62
C GLY A 155 -6.28 -12.96 -6.05
N SER A 156 -7.28 -12.65 -6.89
CA SER A 156 -8.70 -12.52 -6.50
C SER A 156 -9.19 -13.68 -5.62
N PHE A 157 -8.59 -14.87 -5.79
CA PHE A 157 -8.68 -15.99 -4.86
C PHE A 157 -7.28 -16.62 -4.70
N GLY A 158 -6.74 -16.67 -3.47
CA GLY A 158 -5.49 -17.37 -3.15
C GLY A 158 -4.23 -16.50 -3.05
N VAL A 159 -3.08 -17.05 -3.44
CA VAL A 159 -1.73 -16.47 -3.21
C VAL A 159 -1.11 -15.84 -4.47
N GLY A 160 -1.92 -15.52 -5.49
CA GLY A 160 -1.44 -15.16 -6.82
C GLY A 160 -0.45 -13.98 -6.86
N GLY A 161 -0.69 -12.93 -6.08
CA GLY A 161 0.23 -11.80 -5.99
C GLY A 161 1.52 -12.11 -5.23
N PHE A 162 1.48 -13.02 -4.24
CA PHE A 162 2.70 -13.46 -3.55
C PHE A 162 3.62 -14.26 -4.47
N ALA A 163 3.06 -15.05 -5.37
CA ALA A 163 3.84 -15.81 -6.37
C ALA A 163 4.59 -14.91 -7.37
N GLU A 164 4.19 -13.65 -7.51
CA GLU A 164 4.87 -12.67 -8.35
C GLU A 164 6.03 -11.98 -7.62
N VAL A 165 6.25 -12.21 -6.32
CA VAL A 165 7.32 -11.53 -5.58
C VAL A 165 8.67 -12.20 -5.88
N ASP A 166 9.63 -11.38 -6.28
CA ASP A 166 11.01 -11.77 -6.61
C ASP A 166 12.00 -10.67 -6.21
N GLU A 167 13.29 -10.87 -6.50
CA GLU A 167 14.37 -9.92 -6.22
C GLU A 167 14.20 -8.56 -6.92
N HIS A 168 13.32 -8.42 -7.90
CA HIS A 168 13.02 -7.15 -8.60
C HIS A 168 11.74 -6.48 -8.09
N THR A 169 11.22 -6.94 -6.94
CA THR A 169 9.96 -6.46 -6.37
C THR A 169 10.19 -5.47 -5.22
N LEU A 170 9.40 -4.40 -5.18
CA LEU A 170 9.20 -3.58 -3.97
C LEU A 170 7.86 -3.95 -3.33
N VAL A 171 7.86 -4.39 -2.08
CA VAL A 171 6.62 -4.74 -1.36
C VAL A 171 6.09 -3.55 -0.57
N VAL A 172 4.81 -3.23 -0.68
CA VAL A 172 4.10 -2.24 0.15
C VAL A 172 3.04 -2.94 0.99
N SER A 173 3.20 -2.91 2.31
CA SER A 173 2.21 -3.42 3.25
C SER A 173 2.38 -2.76 4.62
N LEU A 174 1.52 -1.80 4.94
CA LEU A 174 1.66 -0.99 6.15
C LEU A 174 0.86 -1.54 7.32
N ASN A 175 -0.42 -1.86 7.11
CA ASN A 175 -1.28 -2.38 8.16
C ASN A 175 -2.24 -3.47 7.65
N PRO A 176 -1.70 -4.61 7.18
CA PRO A 176 -2.53 -5.69 6.67
C PRO A 176 -3.29 -6.41 7.80
N PHE A 177 -4.51 -6.84 7.52
CA PHE A 177 -5.27 -7.80 8.34
C PHE A 177 -4.88 -9.26 8.00
N ALA A 178 -3.64 -9.48 7.57
CA ALA A 178 -3.12 -10.77 7.12
C ALA A 178 -1.60 -10.82 7.36
N PRO A 179 -1.00 -12.01 7.54
CA PRO A 179 0.41 -12.18 7.88
C PRO A 179 1.33 -12.03 6.66
N VAL A 180 1.26 -10.88 5.98
CA VAL A 180 1.98 -10.58 4.75
C VAL A 180 3.48 -10.78 4.94
N ARG A 181 4.06 -10.27 6.04
CA ARG A 181 5.51 -10.34 6.27
C ARG A 181 5.99 -11.76 6.47
N GLU A 182 5.17 -12.57 7.12
CA GLU A 182 5.45 -13.99 7.31
C GLU A 182 5.42 -14.76 6.00
N ILE A 183 4.44 -14.47 5.14
CA ILE A 183 4.33 -15.08 3.80
C ILE A 183 5.55 -14.68 2.96
N ILE A 184 5.90 -13.39 2.92
CA ILE A 184 7.07 -12.92 2.16
C ILE A 184 8.35 -13.60 2.67
N ALA A 185 8.53 -13.70 3.98
CA ALA A 185 9.70 -14.37 4.57
C ALA A 185 9.88 -15.83 4.13
N ASP A 186 8.80 -16.50 3.72
CA ASP A 186 8.83 -17.89 3.22
C ASP A 186 8.88 -17.98 1.69
N VAL A 187 8.47 -16.93 0.96
CA VAL A 187 8.32 -16.96 -0.49
C VAL A 187 9.55 -16.41 -1.22
N ALA A 188 10.03 -15.22 -0.84
CA ALA A 188 11.08 -14.52 -1.57
C ALA A 188 11.74 -13.41 -0.74
N MET A 189 12.92 -12.98 -1.18
CA MET A 189 13.59 -11.78 -0.67
C MET A 189 13.43 -10.64 -1.69
N PRO A 190 12.41 -9.77 -1.56
CA PRO A 190 12.22 -8.65 -2.47
C PRO A 190 13.39 -7.65 -2.43
N ALA A 191 13.55 -6.80 -3.45
CA ALA A 191 14.59 -5.76 -3.42
C ALA A 191 14.37 -4.72 -2.32
N ALA A 192 13.12 -4.41 -2.00
CA ALA A 192 12.78 -3.53 -0.87
C ALA A 192 11.39 -3.79 -0.31
N MET A 193 11.19 -3.33 0.91
CA MET A 193 9.91 -3.42 1.61
C MET A 193 9.59 -2.09 2.28
N LEU A 194 8.38 -1.59 2.03
CA LEU A 194 7.78 -0.46 2.70
C LEU A 194 6.68 -0.98 3.63
N TRP A 195 7.01 -1.01 4.92
CA TRP A 195 6.24 -1.69 5.95
C TRP A 195 6.43 -1.05 7.31
N ARG A 196 5.72 -1.55 8.32
CA ARG A 196 6.00 -1.17 9.71
C ARG A 196 7.34 -1.76 10.19
N PRO A 197 8.09 -1.02 11.04
CA PRO A 197 9.36 -1.50 11.57
C PRO A 197 9.25 -2.88 12.22
N CYS A 198 10.23 -3.75 11.94
CA CYS A 198 10.41 -4.98 12.68
C CYS A 198 10.82 -4.63 14.12
N VAL A 199 10.14 -5.21 15.10
CA VAL A 199 10.41 -4.95 16.52
C VAL A 199 11.16 -6.11 17.17
N SER A 200 11.78 -5.87 18.32
CA SER A 200 12.43 -6.95 19.09
C SER A 200 11.40 -7.94 19.62
N GLU A 201 11.85 -9.15 19.98
CA GLU A 201 11.01 -10.16 20.62
C GLU A 201 10.30 -9.61 21.88
N GLU A 202 11.02 -8.90 22.75
CA GLU A 202 10.44 -8.25 23.92
C GLU A 202 9.35 -7.23 23.53
N SER A 203 9.55 -6.49 22.45
CA SER A 203 8.60 -5.48 21.97
C SER A 203 7.36 -6.13 21.33
N GLU A 204 7.53 -7.23 20.60
CA GLU A 204 6.45 -8.03 20.03
C GLU A 204 5.63 -8.72 21.14
N GLU A 205 6.30 -9.26 22.18
CA GLU A 205 5.67 -9.85 23.35
C GLU A 205 4.94 -8.82 24.23
N ARG A 206 5.37 -7.56 24.26
CA ARG A 206 4.55 -6.50 24.86
C ARG A 206 3.36 -6.18 23.95
N GLY A 207 3.61 -6.13 22.65
CA GLY A 207 2.69 -5.70 21.60
C GLY A 207 2.38 -4.19 21.71
N PRO A 208 2.00 -3.52 20.61
CA PRO A 208 1.36 -2.22 20.72
C PRO A 208 0.06 -2.37 21.52
N GLY A 209 -0.28 -1.40 22.36
CA GLY A 209 -1.46 -1.48 23.21
C GLY A 209 -1.74 -0.18 23.92
N TRP A 210 -2.92 -0.11 24.52
CA TRP A 210 -3.35 1.03 25.31
C TRP A 210 -4.02 0.55 26.59
N TYR A 211 -4.02 1.39 27.62
CA TYR A 211 -4.75 1.08 28.85
C TYR A 211 -6.23 1.43 28.65
N VAL A 212 -7.10 0.46 28.90
CA VAL A 212 -8.55 0.65 28.98
C VAL A 212 -8.97 0.49 30.44
N ARG A 213 -9.74 1.43 30.98
CA ARG A 213 -10.35 1.26 32.31
C ARG A 213 -11.55 0.34 32.20
N ASN A 214 -11.57 -0.74 32.97
CA ASN A 214 -12.73 -1.62 33.08
C ASN A 214 -13.85 -0.97 33.91
N ALA A 215 -15.00 -1.65 34.04
CA ALA A 215 -16.15 -1.17 34.81
C ALA A 215 -15.84 -0.86 36.29
N ASP A 216 -14.82 -1.52 36.85
CA ASP A 216 -14.37 -1.32 38.24
C ASP A 216 -13.31 -0.19 38.36
N GLY A 217 -13.00 0.52 37.27
CA GLY A 217 -12.04 1.62 37.23
C GLY A 217 -10.56 1.19 37.13
N VAL A 218 -10.30 -0.12 37.06
CA VAL A 218 -8.95 -0.70 36.94
C VAL A 218 -8.44 -0.53 35.51
N ALA A 219 -7.22 0.01 35.36
CA ALA A 219 -6.56 0.11 34.06
C ALA A 219 -6.02 -1.27 33.64
N VAL A 220 -6.54 -1.80 32.54
CA VAL A 220 -6.11 -3.08 31.94
C VAL A 220 -5.37 -2.77 30.64
N TRP A 221 -4.21 -3.40 30.43
CA TRP A 221 -3.48 -3.32 29.17
C TRP A 221 -4.25 -4.06 28.08
N HIS A 222 -4.72 -3.34 27.08
CA HIS A 222 -5.35 -3.91 25.90
C HIS A 222 -4.32 -3.99 24.78
N ARG A 223 -3.89 -5.22 24.45
CA ARG A 223 -2.99 -5.46 23.33
C ARG A 223 -3.76 -5.22 22.02
N GLN A 224 -3.15 -4.50 21.08
CA GLN A 224 -3.58 -4.47 19.70
C GLN A 224 -3.19 -5.81 19.08
N TYR A 225 -4.19 -6.62 18.68
CA TYR A 225 -3.91 -7.78 17.86
C TYR A 225 -3.35 -7.29 16.53
N MET A 226 -2.13 -7.73 16.24
CA MET A 226 -1.43 -7.47 14.99
C MET A 226 -1.59 -8.73 14.15
N ASP A 227 -2.34 -8.64 13.06
CA ASP A 227 -2.56 -9.79 12.15
C ASP A 227 -1.33 -10.13 11.30
N ASP A 228 -0.23 -9.40 11.52
CA ASP A 228 1.05 -9.55 10.84
C ASP A 228 2.19 -9.38 11.85
N PRO A 229 2.56 -10.43 12.60
CA PRO A 229 3.52 -10.36 13.71
C PRO A 229 4.99 -10.35 13.27
N THR A 230 5.88 -9.83 14.12
CA THR A 230 7.34 -9.86 13.91
C THR A 230 7.97 -11.16 14.44
N THR A 231 7.65 -12.29 13.79
CA THR A 231 8.15 -13.61 14.20
C THR A 231 9.65 -13.79 13.90
N PRO A 232 10.33 -14.83 14.43
CA PRO A 232 11.75 -15.07 14.17
C PRO A 232 12.12 -15.14 12.68
N ARG A 233 11.23 -15.64 11.81
CA ARG A 233 11.45 -15.65 10.36
C ARG A 233 11.39 -14.25 9.74
N VAL A 234 10.43 -13.42 10.17
CA VAL A 234 10.35 -12.01 9.75
C VAL A 234 11.59 -11.26 10.21
N ARG A 235 12.03 -11.45 11.46
CA ARG A 235 13.27 -10.84 11.96
C ARG A 235 14.49 -11.18 11.11
N ARG A 236 14.66 -12.46 10.74
CA ARG A 236 15.73 -12.90 9.82
C ARG A 236 15.61 -12.28 8.43
N LEU A 237 14.40 -12.11 7.91
CA LEU A 237 14.18 -11.37 6.66
C LEU A 237 14.67 -9.92 6.80
N CYS A 238 14.30 -9.24 7.90
CA CYS A 238 14.68 -7.83 8.14
C CYS A 238 16.20 -7.63 8.27
N GLU A 239 16.94 -8.61 8.80
CA GLU A 239 18.41 -8.58 8.89
C GLU A 239 19.10 -8.48 7.52
N GLY A 240 18.41 -8.87 6.44
CA GLY A 240 18.89 -8.75 5.06
C GLY A 240 18.78 -7.35 4.46
N TYR A 241 18.17 -6.38 5.16
CA TYR A 241 17.91 -5.04 4.63
C TYR A 241 18.60 -3.94 5.43
N ILE A 242 18.95 -2.86 4.72
CA ILE A 242 19.27 -1.59 5.34
C ILE A 242 17.95 -0.88 5.68
N LYS A 243 17.77 -0.55 6.95
CA LYS A 243 16.60 0.20 7.41
C LYS A 243 16.77 1.70 7.11
N ILE A 244 15.79 2.27 6.43
CA ILE A 244 15.66 3.72 6.24
C ILE A 244 14.35 4.16 6.89
N ASP A 245 14.43 5.04 7.88
CA ASP A 245 13.26 5.58 8.55
C ASP A 245 12.72 6.79 7.78
N ILE A 246 11.41 6.79 7.52
CA ILE A 246 10.70 7.96 7.00
C ILE A 246 10.23 8.77 8.21
N PRO A 247 10.67 10.02 8.38
CA PRO A 247 10.29 10.82 9.53
C PRO A 247 8.77 11.03 9.58
N GLU A 248 8.21 11.01 10.79
CA GLU A 248 6.83 11.42 11.00
C GLU A 248 6.72 12.93 10.73
N ASP A 249 5.73 13.34 9.95
CA ASP A 249 5.43 14.76 9.79
C ASP A 249 4.91 15.29 11.15
N GLU A 250 5.48 16.37 11.68
CA GLU A 250 5.18 16.92 13.03
C GLU A 250 3.71 17.37 13.25
N HIS A 251 2.82 17.11 12.29
CA HIS A 251 1.42 17.56 12.26
C HIS A 251 0.44 16.42 11.91
N GLY A 252 0.67 15.22 12.46
CA GLY A 252 -0.28 14.11 12.44
C GLY A 252 -1.47 14.32 13.37
#